data_AF-A0A136HGK2-F1
#
_entry.id   AF-A0A136HGK2-F1
#
_cell.length_a   1.000
_cell.length_b   1.000
_cell.length_c   1.000
_cell.angle_alpha   90.00
_cell.angle_beta   90.00
_cell.angle_gamma   90.00
#
_symmetry.space_group_name_H-M   'P 1'
#
loop_
_entity.id
_entity.type
_entity.pdbx_description
1 polymer ?
#
loop_
_entity_poly.entity_id
_entity_poly.type
_entity_poly.pdbx_seq_one_letter_code
_entity_poly.pdbx_strand_id
1 'polypeptide(L)'
;MEDMWLISIVSLLIGAVIGFLMGRSGNTSNRQAELAEQLENANKELESYKEEVSQHFEKTASLVNNLTNSYKDVHEHLATGAVDLCKAGTLDLALEPVVHEKLENKEVDTEEVPAAADDTKVDIPRDYAPKSPEEEGTLSETFGLKEEPLNEDADSDENSNADTTKKAPLVDETK
;
A
#
# COMPACT_ATOMS: atom_id res chain seq x y z
N MET A 1 36.56 50.31 40.75
CA MET A 1 35.52 49.45 40.11
C MET A 1 35.63 49.55 38.58
N GLU A 2 36.29 50.57 38.07
CA GLU A 2 36.45 50.85 36.64
C GLU A 2 37.25 49.79 35.86
N ASP A 3 38.23 49.12 36.50
CA ASP A 3 39.10 48.15 35.81
C ASP A 3 38.42 46.82 35.45
N MET A 4 37.37 46.43 36.18
CA MET A 4 36.68 45.15 35.93
C MET A 4 35.92 45.15 34.60
N TRP A 5 35.31 46.26 34.24
CA TRP A 5 34.57 46.38 32.98
C TRP A 5 35.53 46.38 31.77
N LEU A 6 36.71 46.98 31.94
CA LEU A 6 37.75 47.02 30.91
C LEU A 6 38.32 45.62 30.64
N ILE A 7 38.58 44.83 31.68
CA ILE A 7 38.98 43.42 31.55
C ILE A 7 37.91 42.60 30.79
N SER A 8 36.62 42.79 31.10
CA SER A 8 35.53 42.06 30.42
C SER A 8 35.45 42.34 28.92
N ILE A 9 35.64 43.60 28.51
CA ILE A 9 35.65 43.99 27.10
C ILE A 9 36.84 43.40 26.35
N VAL A 10 38.02 43.41 26.98
CA VAL A 10 39.23 42.86 26.39
C VAL A 10 39.12 41.35 26.23
N SER A 11 38.62 40.64 27.25
CA SER A 11 38.42 39.18 27.14
C SER A 11 37.40 38.83 26.07
N LEU A 12 36.33 39.62 25.91
CA LEU A 12 35.32 39.42 24.89
C LEU A 12 35.90 39.63 23.48
N LEU A 13 36.73 40.65 23.28
CA LEU A 13 37.41 40.87 22.00
C LEU A 13 38.37 39.73 21.67
N ILE A 14 39.18 39.30 22.63
CA ILE A 14 40.13 38.20 22.42
C ILE A 14 39.37 36.89 22.12
N GLY A 15 38.32 36.59 22.90
CA GLY A 15 37.45 35.44 22.67
C GLY A 15 36.75 35.50 21.31
N ALA A 16 36.27 36.67 20.89
CA ALA A 16 35.64 36.86 19.58
C ALA A 16 36.62 36.66 18.43
N VAL A 17 37.86 37.17 18.55
CA VAL A 17 38.89 36.98 17.52
C VAL A 17 39.29 35.52 17.40
N ILE A 18 39.53 34.83 18.53
CA ILE A 18 39.88 33.41 18.54
C ILE A 18 38.72 32.56 18.02
N GLY A 19 37.49 32.83 18.50
CA GLY A 19 36.29 32.14 18.05
C GLY A 19 36.01 32.34 16.56
N PHE A 20 36.22 33.55 16.05
CA PHE A 20 36.07 33.85 14.63
C PHE A 20 37.12 33.15 13.77
N LEU A 21 38.39 33.14 14.20
CA LEU A 21 39.46 32.43 13.49
C LEU A 21 39.22 30.92 13.48
N MET A 22 38.81 30.33 14.61
CA MET A 22 38.50 28.90 14.73
C MET A 22 37.28 28.52 13.89
N GLY A 23 36.21 29.32 13.95
CA GLY A 23 34.98 29.09 13.19
C GLY A 23 35.14 29.26 11.68
N ARG A 24 36.01 30.20 11.24
CA ARG A 24 36.32 30.42 9.82
C ARG A 24 37.33 29.41 9.28
N SER A 25 38.24 28.90 10.10
CA SER A 25 39.26 27.91 9.68
C SER A 25 38.69 26.50 9.48
N GLY A 26 37.44 26.25 9.86
CA GLY A 26 36.73 25.06 9.44
C GLY A 26 36.69 24.99 7.92
N ASN A 27 37.20 23.91 7.35
CA ASN A 27 37.33 23.66 5.91
C ASN A 27 35.96 23.53 5.20
N THR A 28 35.22 24.64 5.14
CA THR A 28 33.84 24.72 4.65
C THR A 28 33.72 24.33 3.18
N SER A 29 34.76 24.55 2.38
CA SER A 29 34.78 24.20 0.95
C SER A 29 34.62 22.70 0.70
N ASN A 30 35.37 21.87 1.43
CA ASN A 30 35.26 20.41 1.25
C ASN A 30 33.92 19.88 1.75
N ARG A 31 33.38 20.47 2.82
CA ARG A 31 32.08 20.09 3.37
C ARG A 31 30.92 20.47 2.43
N GLN A 32 31.02 21.60 1.75
CA GLN A 32 30.05 21.99 0.71
C GLN A 32 30.14 21.09 -0.52
N ALA A 33 31.35 20.71 -0.94
CA ALA A 33 31.54 19.77 -2.04
C ALA A 33 30.97 18.38 -1.71
N GLU A 34 31.21 17.88 -0.49
CA GLU A 34 30.67 16.61 -0.01
C GLU A 34 29.14 16.63 0.06
N LEU A 35 28.54 17.72 0.52
CA LEU A 35 27.08 17.89 0.53
C LEU A 35 26.50 17.95 -0.89
N ALA A 36 27.18 18.62 -1.82
CA ALA A 36 26.76 18.67 -3.22
C ALA A 36 26.82 17.27 -3.86
N GLU A 37 27.87 16.50 -3.59
CA GLU A 37 28.03 15.12 -4.06
C GLU A 37 26.96 14.20 -3.47
N GLN A 38 26.63 14.34 -2.19
CA GLN A 38 25.52 13.59 -1.58
C GLN A 38 24.18 13.89 -2.24
N LEU A 39 23.93 15.16 -2.56
CA LEU A 39 22.71 15.58 -3.24
C LEU A 39 22.65 15.04 -4.68
N GLU A 40 23.76 15.05 -5.40
CA GLU A 40 23.86 14.46 -6.74
C GLU A 40 23.62 12.95 -6.69
N ASN A 41 24.26 12.23 -5.77
CA ASN A 41 24.09 10.79 -5.60
C ASN A 41 22.64 10.41 -5.26
N ALA A 42 21.99 11.13 -4.34
CA ALA A 42 20.60 10.88 -3.99
C ALA A 42 19.64 11.13 -5.17
N ASN A 43 19.86 12.19 -5.95
CA ASN A 43 19.05 12.44 -7.15
C ASN A 43 19.26 11.35 -8.21
N LYS A 44 20.51 10.91 -8.39
CA LYS A 44 20.84 9.83 -9.33
C LYS A 44 20.19 8.51 -8.93
N GLU A 45 20.16 8.20 -7.64
CA GLU A 45 19.46 7.02 -7.13
C GLU A 45 17.95 7.10 -7.39
N LEU A 46 17.33 8.25 -7.16
CA LEU A 46 15.91 8.46 -7.49
C LEU A 46 15.63 8.36 -8.98
N GLU A 47 16.51 8.88 -9.83
CA GLU A 47 16.38 8.77 -11.29
C GLU A 47 16.49 7.32 -11.75
N SER A 48 17.50 6.59 -11.25
CA SER A 48 17.67 5.16 -11.52
C SER A 48 16.47 4.34 -11.08
N TYR A 49 15.90 4.63 -9.90
CA TYR A 49 14.72 3.95 -9.40
C TYR A 49 13.50 4.21 -10.30
N LYS A 50 13.29 5.46 -10.73
CA LYS A 50 12.21 5.81 -11.66
C LYS A 50 12.35 5.09 -13.00
N GLU A 51 13.57 4.97 -13.51
CA GLU A 51 13.84 4.22 -14.73
C GLU A 51 13.56 2.73 -14.57
N GLU A 52 14.01 2.12 -13.47
CA GLU A 52 13.74 0.71 -13.17
C GLU A 52 12.24 0.41 -13.07
N VAL A 53 11.50 1.27 -12.38
CA VAL A 53 10.04 1.15 -12.27
C VAL A 53 9.38 1.29 -13.65
N SER A 54 9.83 2.24 -14.48
CA SER A 54 9.32 2.41 -15.85
C SER A 54 9.57 1.16 -16.69
N GLN A 55 10.78 0.58 -16.66
CA GLN A 55 11.09 -0.67 -17.36
C GLN A 55 10.25 -1.84 -16.83
N HIS A 56 10.00 -1.91 -15.52
CA HIS A 56 9.17 -2.95 -14.95
C HIS A 56 7.72 -2.85 -15.45
N PHE A 57 7.16 -1.65 -15.56
CA PHE A 57 5.82 -1.46 -16.11
C PHE A 57 5.75 -1.74 -17.60
N GLU A 58 6.76 -1.38 -18.39
CA GLU A 58 6.83 -1.72 -19.81
C GLU A 58 6.86 -3.24 -20.01
N LYS A 59 7.70 -3.94 -19.24
CA LYS A 59 7.78 -5.39 -19.25
C LYS A 59 6.46 -6.03 -18.83
N THR A 60 5.85 -5.57 -17.74
CA THR A 60 4.56 -6.08 -17.28
C THR A 60 3.46 -5.86 -18.32
N ALA A 61 3.40 -4.68 -18.97
CA ALA A 61 2.43 -4.40 -20.03
C ALA A 61 2.57 -5.39 -21.20
N SER A 62 3.81 -5.68 -21.60
CA SER A 62 4.10 -6.68 -22.63
C SER A 62 3.63 -8.08 -22.22
N LEU A 63 3.90 -8.50 -20.97
CA LEU A 63 3.47 -9.80 -20.46
C LEU A 63 1.94 -9.91 -20.37
N VAL A 64 1.25 -8.88 -19.88
CA VAL A 64 -0.22 -8.83 -19.79
C VAL A 64 -0.84 -8.88 -21.18
N ASN A 65 -0.26 -8.20 -22.17
CA ASN A 65 -0.71 -8.28 -23.55
C ASN A 65 -0.56 -9.71 -24.12
N ASN A 66 0.59 -10.36 -23.87
CA ASN A 66 0.79 -11.75 -24.27
C ASN A 66 -0.24 -12.69 -23.61
N LEU A 67 -0.48 -12.53 -22.31
CA LEU A 67 -1.51 -13.29 -21.60
C LEU A 67 -2.90 -13.08 -22.20
N THR A 68 -3.25 -11.83 -22.52
CA THR A 68 -4.54 -11.49 -23.15
C THR A 68 -4.69 -12.18 -24.50
N ASN A 69 -3.63 -12.23 -25.31
CA ASN A 69 -3.65 -12.93 -26.59
C ASN A 69 -3.82 -14.44 -26.39
N SER A 70 -3.04 -15.05 -25.48
CA SER A 70 -3.20 -16.48 -25.16
C SER A 70 -4.60 -16.82 -24.63
N TYR A 71 -5.21 -15.93 -23.85
CA TYR A 71 -6.60 -16.09 -23.40
C TYR A 71 -7.59 -16.07 -24.58
N LYS A 72 -7.41 -15.15 -25.53
CA LYS A 72 -8.22 -15.09 -26.76
C LYS A 72 -8.06 -16.37 -27.59
N ASP A 73 -6.82 -16.84 -27.78
CA ASP A 73 -6.54 -18.05 -28.56
C ASP A 73 -7.23 -19.27 -27.95
N VAL A 74 -7.18 -19.43 -26.62
CA VAL A 74 -7.89 -20.49 -25.91
C VAL A 74 -9.40 -20.37 -26.11
N HIS A 75 -9.95 -19.16 -25.99
CA HIS A 75 -11.38 -18.94 -26.18
C HIS A 75 -11.83 -19.23 -27.62
N GLU A 76 -11.06 -18.82 -28.62
CA GLU A 76 -11.32 -19.13 -30.03
C GLU A 76 -11.22 -20.63 -30.31
N HIS A 77 -10.24 -21.32 -29.70
CA HIS A 77 -10.13 -22.77 -29.79
C HIS A 77 -11.33 -23.50 -29.18
N LEU A 78 -11.83 -23.03 -28.03
CA LEU A 78 -13.03 -23.58 -27.41
C LEU A 78 -14.29 -23.31 -28.24
N ALA A 79 -14.44 -22.12 -28.82
CA ALA A 79 -15.56 -21.79 -29.68
C ALA A 79 -15.56 -22.64 -30.96
N THR A 80 -14.40 -22.80 -31.60
CA THR A 80 -14.21 -23.65 -32.78
C THR A 80 -14.48 -25.11 -32.43
N GLY A 81 -13.90 -25.60 -31.33
CA GLY A 81 -14.14 -26.96 -30.83
C GLY A 81 -15.62 -27.22 -30.53
N ALA A 82 -16.34 -26.28 -29.91
CA ALA A 82 -17.76 -26.43 -29.66
C ALA A 82 -18.58 -26.53 -30.96
N VAL A 83 -18.24 -25.75 -31.99
CA VAL A 83 -18.88 -25.81 -33.31
C VAL A 83 -18.57 -27.13 -34.02
N ASP A 84 -17.31 -27.56 -34.04
CA ASP A 84 -16.88 -28.79 -34.68
C ASP A 84 -17.48 -30.03 -34.00
N LEU A 85 -17.46 -30.06 -32.66
CA LEU A 85 -18.05 -31.15 -31.89
C LEU A 85 -19.59 -31.15 -31.97
N CYS A 86 -20.25 -29.99 -32.09
CA CYS A 86 -21.72 -29.95 -32.27
C CYS A 86 -22.16 -30.27 -33.71
N LYS A 87 -21.34 -29.96 -34.73
CA LYS A 87 -21.65 -30.30 -36.14
C LYS A 87 -21.48 -31.79 -36.42
N ALA A 88 -20.62 -32.49 -35.68
CA ALA A 88 -20.43 -33.93 -35.80
C ALA A 88 -21.55 -34.73 -35.09
N GLY A 89 -22.82 -34.54 -35.49
CA GLY A 89 -23.76 -35.66 -35.48
C GLY A 89 -25.14 -35.52 -34.84
N THR A 90 -25.52 -34.41 -34.17
CA THR A 90 -26.82 -34.40 -33.44
C THR A 90 -27.63 -33.11 -33.45
N LEU A 91 -27.08 -31.96 -33.86
CA LEU A 91 -27.79 -30.67 -33.71
C LEU A 91 -28.74 -30.35 -34.88
N ASP A 92 -28.34 -30.67 -36.12
CA ASP A 92 -29.11 -30.36 -37.34
C ASP A 92 -30.45 -31.11 -37.38
N LEU A 93 -30.49 -32.33 -36.83
CA LEU A 93 -31.69 -33.17 -36.81
C LEU A 93 -32.65 -32.85 -35.64
N ALA A 94 -32.20 -32.14 -34.61
CA ALA A 94 -32.99 -31.82 -33.42
C ALA A 94 -33.59 -30.40 -33.42
N LEU A 95 -33.06 -29.50 -34.26
CA LEU A 95 -33.48 -28.09 -34.28
C LEU A 95 -34.65 -27.79 -35.22
N GLU A 96 -34.87 -28.54 -36.30
CA GLU A 96 -35.99 -28.29 -37.22
C GLU A 96 -37.40 -28.38 -36.58
N PRO A 97 -37.72 -29.34 -35.69
CA PRO A 97 -39.08 -29.42 -35.13
C PRO A 97 -39.34 -28.44 -33.96
N VAL A 98 -38.31 -27.94 -33.27
CA VAL A 98 -38.48 -27.16 -32.01
C VAL A 98 -38.59 -25.65 -32.24
N VAL A 99 -38.01 -25.11 -33.32
CA VAL A 99 -38.11 -23.68 -33.63
C VAL A 99 -39.49 -23.27 -34.16
N HIS A 100 -40.28 -24.18 -34.72
CA HIS A 100 -41.61 -23.86 -35.22
C HIS A 100 -42.65 -23.70 -34.10
N GLU A 101 -42.60 -24.54 -33.06
CA GLU A 101 -43.56 -24.49 -31.94
C GLU A 101 -43.37 -23.26 -31.02
N LYS A 102 -42.12 -22.77 -30.88
CA LYS A 102 -41.82 -21.70 -29.91
C LYS A 102 -42.03 -20.29 -30.44
N LEU A 103 -42.08 -20.10 -31.76
CA LEU A 103 -42.35 -18.80 -32.38
C LEU A 103 -43.84 -18.43 -32.37
N GLU A 104 -44.74 -19.41 -32.23
CA GLU A 104 -46.20 -19.16 -32.20
C GLU A 104 -46.71 -18.71 -30.82
N ASN A 105 -45.96 -18.95 -29.74
CA ASN A 105 -46.44 -18.80 -28.35
C ASN A 105 -45.76 -17.72 -27.50
N LYS A 106 -45.01 -16.78 -28.08
CA LYS A 106 -44.42 -15.68 -27.31
C LYS A 106 -44.94 -14.32 -27.77
N GLU A 107 -46.17 -14.03 -27.37
CA GLU A 107 -46.63 -12.66 -27.19
C GLU A 107 -45.68 -11.98 -26.19
N VAL A 108 -45.10 -10.86 -26.63
CA VAL A 108 -44.12 -10.09 -25.89
C VAL A 108 -44.86 -9.21 -24.90
N ASP A 109 -44.93 -9.63 -23.64
CA ASP A 109 -45.27 -8.74 -22.54
C ASP A 109 -44.06 -7.87 -22.22
N THR A 110 -44.11 -6.62 -22.67
CA THR A 110 -43.09 -5.60 -22.40
C THR A 110 -43.45 -4.96 -21.07
N GLU A 111 -42.91 -5.48 -19.97
CA GLU A 111 -42.95 -4.76 -18.70
C GLU A 111 -42.01 -3.55 -18.79
N GLU A 112 -42.64 -2.37 -18.83
CA GLU A 112 -42.02 -1.06 -18.75
C GLU A 112 -41.25 -0.91 -17.41
N VAL A 113 -40.00 -0.48 -17.50
CA VAL A 113 -39.17 -0.13 -16.35
C VAL A 113 -39.71 1.18 -15.74
N PRO A 114 -40.16 1.22 -14.47
CA PRO A 114 -40.46 2.50 -13.85
C PRO A 114 -39.15 3.14 -13.42
N ALA A 115 -38.86 4.28 -14.03
CA ALA A 115 -37.86 5.23 -13.56
C ALA A 115 -38.24 5.70 -12.15
N ALA A 116 -37.53 5.23 -11.14
CA ALA A 116 -37.50 5.81 -9.81
C ALA A 116 -36.04 6.02 -9.42
N ALA A 117 -35.71 7.29 -9.19
CA ALA A 117 -34.45 7.71 -8.61
C ALA A 117 -34.20 6.95 -7.30
N ASP A 118 -33.08 6.26 -7.21
CA ASP A 118 -32.42 6.08 -5.93
C ASP A 118 -30.91 5.96 -6.14
N ASP A 119 -30.21 6.50 -5.17
CA ASP A 119 -28.79 6.81 -5.10
C ASP A 119 -27.94 5.54 -5.06
N THR A 120 -27.81 4.81 -6.18
CA THR A 120 -26.88 3.68 -6.26
C THR A 120 -25.47 4.19 -6.54
N LYS A 121 -24.91 4.93 -5.58
CA LYS A 121 -23.47 5.05 -5.41
C LYS A 121 -22.97 3.66 -5.02
N VAL A 122 -22.58 2.89 -6.04
CA VAL A 122 -21.79 1.68 -5.85
C VAL A 122 -20.47 2.13 -5.24
N ASP A 123 -20.42 2.22 -3.91
CA ASP A 123 -19.20 2.52 -3.19
C ASP A 123 -18.28 1.30 -3.31
N ILE A 124 -17.25 1.46 -4.13
CA ILE A 124 -16.10 0.56 -4.22
C ILE A 124 -15.60 0.31 -2.79
N PRO A 125 -15.16 -0.91 -2.43
CA PRO A 125 -14.61 -1.19 -1.11
C PRO A 125 -13.62 -0.11 -0.71
N ARG A 126 -13.98 0.69 0.30
CA ARG A 126 -13.13 1.74 0.80
C ARG A 126 -12.05 1.09 1.65
N ASP A 127 -11.00 0.60 1.00
CA ASP A 127 -9.81 0.02 1.63
C ASP A 127 -8.97 1.06 2.41
N TYR A 128 -9.45 2.30 2.52
CA TYR A 128 -8.88 3.35 3.35
C TYR A 128 -9.92 3.79 4.38
N ALA A 129 -9.62 3.59 5.66
CA ALA A 129 -10.44 4.13 6.75
C ALA A 129 -10.40 5.67 6.69
N PRO A 130 -11.53 6.35 6.41
CA PRO A 130 -11.54 7.81 6.45
C PRO A 130 -11.40 8.25 7.91
N LYS A 131 -10.25 8.84 8.24
CA LYS A 131 -9.99 9.42 9.57
C LYS A 131 -10.31 10.90 9.60
N SER A 132 -10.82 11.36 10.73
CA SER A 132 -11.00 12.80 11.00
C SER A 132 -9.63 13.47 11.14
N PRO A 133 -9.48 14.78 10.86
CA PRO A 133 -8.19 15.47 10.90
C PRO A 133 -7.52 15.49 12.30
N GLU A 134 -8.28 15.16 13.33
CA GLU A 134 -7.85 15.11 14.74
C GLU A 134 -7.47 13.69 15.19
N GLU A 135 -7.68 12.67 14.35
CA GLU A 135 -7.44 11.27 14.69
C GLU A 135 -6.11 10.81 14.10
N GLU A 136 -5.17 10.42 14.97
CA GLU A 136 -3.85 9.95 14.54
C GLU A 136 -3.96 8.70 13.67
N GLY A 137 -3.13 8.63 12.61
CA GLY A 137 -3.14 7.57 11.61
C GLY A 137 -2.92 6.17 12.20
N THR A 138 -3.39 5.11 11.54
CA THR A 138 -3.11 3.72 11.98
C THR A 138 -1.63 3.34 11.92
N LEU A 139 -0.81 4.23 11.35
CA LEU A 139 0.64 4.13 11.26
C LEU A 139 1.34 5.19 12.12
N SER A 140 0.63 5.89 13.01
CA SER A 140 1.31 6.78 13.97
C SER A 140 2.06 5.94 15.01
N GLU A 141 3.22 6.42 15.44
CA GLU A 141 4.07 5.72 16.44
C GLU A 141 3.37 5.58 17.80
N THR A 142 2.34 6.39 18.04
CA THR A 142 1.47 6.45 19.22
C THR A 142 0.21 5.59 19.09
N PHE A 143 -0.01 4.93 17.94
CA PHE A 143 -1.20 4.11 17.72
C PHE A 143 -1.19 2.88 18.66
N GLY A 144 -2.11 2.88 19.62
CA GLY A 144 -2.19 1.83 20.66
C GLY A 144 -1.41 2.16 21.94
N LEU A 145 -0.68 3.27 21.98
CA LEU A 145 -0.01 3.78 23.18
C LEU A 145 -0.90 4.85 23.83
N LYS A 146 -1.94 4.43 24.57
CA LYS A 146 -2.63 5.35 25.47
C LYS A 146 -1.78 5.49 26.72
N GLU A 147 -1.16 6.65 26.91
CA GLU A 147 -0.65 7.03 28.22
C GLU A 147 -1.85 7.40 29.09
N GLU A 148 -2.29 6.45 29.92
CA GLU A 148 -3.19 6.79 31.01
C GLU A 148 -2.45 7.68 32.02
N PRO A 149 -3.07 8.77 32.50
CA PRO A 149 -2.50 9.52 33.59
C PRO A 149 -2.47 8.61 34.82
N LEU A 150 -1.26 8.29 35.28
CA LEU A 150 -0.99 7.60 36.54
C LEU A 150 -1.62 8.39 37.70
N ASN A 151 -2.82 7.97 38.12
CA ASN A 151 -3.38 8.31 39.41
C ASN A 151 -3.13 7.11 40.33
N GLU A 152 -2.14 7.27 41.22
CA GLU A 152 -1.99 6.43 42.41
C GLU A 152 -3.24 6.59 43.28
N ASP A 153 -3.94 5.49 43.58
CA ASP A 153 -4.41 5.16 44.93
C ASP A 153 -5.22 3.84 44.98
N ALA A 154 -4.69 2.89 45.77
CA ALA A 154 -5.35 1.92 46.65
C ALA A 154 -6.41 0.92 46.13
N ASP A 155 -5.94 -0.33 46.00
CA ASP A 155 -6.37 -1.57 46.68
C ASP A 155 -7.77 -2.20 46.53
N SER A 156 -7.71 -3.55 46.54
CA SER A 156 -8.75 -4.54 46.83
C SER A 156 -9.81 -4.84 45.75
N ASP A 157 -10.09 -6.07 45.30
CA ASP A 157 -9.74 -7.40 45.79
C ASP A 157 -10.01 -8.47 44.69
N GLU A 158 -9.10 -9.45 44.60
CA GLU A 158 -9.36 -10.91 44.62
C GLU A 158 -10.36 -11.56 43.63
N ASN A 159 -9.88 -12.43 42.73
CA ASN A 159 -9.69 -13.87 43.02
C ASN A 159 -9.76 -14.81 41.79
N SER A 160 -8.80 -15.74 41.74
CA SER A 160 -8.79 -17.09 41.14
C SER A 160 -8.89 -17.19 39.61
N ASN A 161 -8.09 -17.99 38.91
CA ASN A 161 -7.40 -19.22 39.29
C ASN A 161 -6.07 -19.33 38.53
N ALA A 162 -5.06 -19.76 39.27
CA ALA A 162 -3.83 -20.30 38.72
C ALA A 162 -4.10 -21.60 37.97
N ASP A 163 -3.54 -21.76 36.77
CA ASP A 163 -3.13 -23.09 36.31
C ASP A 163 -1.77 -23.04 35.59
N THR A 164 -0.78 -23.36 36.40
CA THR A 164 0.44 -24.12 36.14
C THR A 164 1.14 -24.03 34.77
N THR A 165 2.35 -23.48 34.84
CA THR A 165 3.50 -23.87 34.03
C THR A 165 3.68 -25.40 33.98
N LYS A 166 3.72 -25.99 32.77
CA LYS A 166 4.35 -27.30 32.57
C LYS A 166 5.02 -27.46 31.19
N LYS A 167 6.30 -27.09 31.15
CA LYS A 167 7.43 -27.95 30.76
C LYS A 167 7.31 -28.73 29.43
N ALA A 168 8.03 -28.27 28.40
CA ALA A 168 8.59 -29.15 27.36
C ALA A 168 9.54 -30.19 28.01
N PRO A 169 9.59 -31.45 27.52
CA PRO A 169 10.57 -31.76 26.47
C PRO A 169 10.17 -32.86 25.46
N LEU A 170 10.83 -32.78 24.30
CA LEU A 170 11.29 -33.85 23.39
C LEU A 170 11.12 -35.31 23.86
N VAL A 171 10.45 -36.16 23.06
CA VAL A 171 10.82 -37.55 22.65
C VAL A 171 9.94 -37.91 21.42
N ASP A 172 10.47 -38.00 20.20
CA ASP A 172 10.76 -39.25 19.46
C ASP A 172 9.69 -40.35 19.60
N GLU A 173 8.90 -40.59 18.55
CA GLU A 173 8.45 -41.95 18.25
C GLU A 173 8.26 -42.16 16.74
N THR A 174 8.86 -43.25 16.30
CA THR A 174 8.86 -43.86 14.99
C THR A 174 7.57 -44.67 14.79
N LYS A 175 6.91 -44.49 13.64
CA LYS A 175 6.42 -45.61 12.81
C LYS A 175 6.06 -45.13 11.41
#